data_AF-A0A6N6LK36-F1
#
_entry.id   AF-A0A6N6LK36-F1
#
_cell.length_a   1.000
_cell.length_b   1.000
_cell.length_c   1.000
_cell.angle_alpha   90.00
_cell.angle_beta   90.00
_cell.angle_gamma   90.00
#
_symmetry.space_group_name_H-M   'P 1'
#
loop_
_entity.id
_entity.type
_entity.pdbx_description
1 polymer ?
#
loop_
_entity_poly.entity_id
_entity_poly.type
_entity_poly.pdbx_seq_one_letter_code
_entity_poly.pdbx_strand_id
1 'polypeptide(L)' 'MKILFFIFLSLFLVSCQETKSVEFYKANPELAKEKTLKCKKYNLISQDCINAYKIAIEKEEWKSKLEQNISKETNSTF' A
#
# COMPACT_ATOMS: atom_id res chain seq x y z
N MET A 1 10.03 -40.89 9.79
CA MET A 1 8.83 -40.14 9.31
C MET A 1 8.48 -38.91 10.16
N LYS A 2 8.49 -38.99 11.50
CA LYS A 2 8.01 -37.89 12.38
C LYS A 2 8.84 -36.59 12.28
N ILE A 3 10.17 -36.70 12.14
CA ILE A 3 11.10 -35.55 12.03
C ILE A 3 10.95 -34.80 10.70
N LEU A 4 10.73 -35.52 9.59
CA LEU A 4 10.50 -34.92 8.27
C LEU A 4 9.27 -34.01 8.28
N PHE A 5 8.21 -34.41 8.98
CA PHE A 5 6.99 -33.60 9.10
C PHE A 5 7.24 -32.26 9.79
N PHE A 6 8.06 -32.23 10.85
CA PHE A 6 8.42 -30.99 11.54
C PHE A 6 9.31 -30.06 10.70
N ILE A 7 10.20 -30.61 9.87
CA ILE A 7 11.04 -29.84 8.95
C ILE A 7 10.19 -29.19 7.85
N PHE A 8 9.21 -29.90 7.30
CA PHE A 8 8.29 -29.31 6.33
C PHE A 8 7.43 -28.22 6.97
N LEU A 9 6.90 -28.46 8.17
CA LEU A 9 6.03 -27.51 8.86
C LEU A 9 6.74 -26.18 9.22
N SER A 10 8.02 -26.24 9.63
CA SER A 10 8.80 -25.04 9.96
C SER A 10 9.09 -24.16 8.74
N LEU A 11 9.23 -24.75 7.54
CA LEU A 11 9.45 -24.00 6.30
C LEU A 11 8.20 -23.20 5.86
N PHE A 12 6.99 -23.67 6.16
CA PHE A 12 5.74 -22.97 5.84
C PHE A 12 5.48 -21.75 6.74
N LEU A 13 5.97 -21.76 7.98
CA LEU A 13 5.72 -20.68 8.95
C LEU A 13 6.54 -19.41 8.66
N VAL A 14 7.71 -19.53 8.02
CA VAL A 14 8.60 -18.39 7.72
C VAL A 14 8.03 -17.49 6.61
N SER A 15 7.18 -18.02 5.74
CA SER A 15 6.61 -17.30 4.59
C SER A 15 5.28 -16.58 4.88
N CYS A 16 4.77 -16.61 6.11
CA CYS A 16 3.53 -15.91 6.44
C CYS A 16 3.81 -14.40 6.67
N GLN A 17 3.98 -13.64 5.57
CA GLN A 17 3.96 -12.18 5.65
C GLN A 17 2.55 -11.72 5.99
N GLU A 18 2.36 -11.14 7.17
CA GLU A 18 1.08 -10.56 7.57
C GLU A 18 0.62 -9.49 6.58
N THR A 19 -0.56 -9.70 5.99
CA THR A 19 -1.24 -8.71 5.17
C THR A 19 -1.82 -7.62 6.07
N LYS A 20 -1.44 -6.36 5.85
CA LYS A 20 -2.00 -5.21 6.58
C LYS A 20 -3.30 -4.74 5.94
N SER A 21 -4.22 -4.24 6.76
CA SER A 21 -5.54 -3.81 6.30
C SER A 21 -5.51 -2.44 5.63
N VAL A 22 -6.61 -2.07 4.97
CA VAL A 22 -6.77 -0.74 4.39
C VAL A 22 -6.77 0.35 5.49
N GLU A 23 -7.42 0.07 6.62
CA GLU A 23 -7.50 0.99 7.78
C GLU A 23 -6.12 1.26 8.37
N PHE A 24 -5.27 0.24 8.46
CA PHE A 24 -3.88 0.41 8.88
C PHE A 24 -3.15 1.40 7.96
N TYR A 25 -3.25 1.22 6.65
CA TYR A 25 -2.60 2.11 5.68
C TYR A 25 -3.22 3.51 5.64
N LYS A 26 -4.52 3.63 5.91
CA LYS A 26 -5.20 4.92 6.04
C LYS A 26 -4.66 5.71 7.23
N ALA A 27 -4.36 5.03 8.34
CA ALA A 27 -3.72 5.63 9.51
C ALA A 27 -2.22 5.91 9.31
N ASN A 28 -1.56 5.24 8.35
CA ASN A 28 -0.12 5.32 8.09
C ASN A 28 0.15 5.52 6.57
N PRO A 29 -0.21 6.68 5.98
CA PRO A 29 -0.20 6.88 4.53
C PRO A 29 1.21 6.87 3.92
N GLU A 30 2.24 7.22 4.69
CA GLU A 30 3.65 7.09 4.28
C GLU A 30 4.04 5.62 4.07
N LEU A 31 3.59 4.71 4.94
CA LEU A 31 3.81 3.27 4.76
C LEU A 31 3.04 2.72 3.57
N ALA A 32 1.84 3.26 3.28
CA ALA A 32 1.08 2.90 2.09
C ALA A 32 1.85 3.25 0.81
N LYS A 33 2.47 4.44 0.77
CA LYS A 33 3.32 4.86 -0.35
C LYS A 33 4.56 3.98 -0.49
N GLU A 34 5.28 3.73 0.59
CA GLU A 34 6.47 2.87 0.57
C GLU A 34 6.12 1.45 0.07
N LYS A 35 5.06 0.85 0.63
CA LYS A 35 4.60 -0.48 0.22
C LYS A 35 4.22 -0.50 -1.25
N THR A 36 3.47 0.49 -1.72
CA THR A 36 3.09 0.61 -3.14
C THR A 36 4.31 0.67 -4.05
N LEU A 37 5.31 1.49 -3.71
CA LEU A 37 6.55 1.60 -4.48
C LEU A 37 7.33 0.28 -4.50
N LYS A 38 7.39 -0.41 -3.36
CA LYS A 38 8.01 -1.75 -3.26
C LYS A 38 7.28 -2.76 -4.14
N CYS A 39 5.94 -2.80 -4.09
CA CYS A 39 5.15 -3.69 -4.90
C CYS A 39 5.37 -3.45 -6.40
N LYS A 40 5.41 -2.17 -6.83
CA LYS A 40 5.72 -1.81 -8.21
C LYS A 40 7.15 -2.21 -8.61
N LYS A 41 8.15 -1.89 -7.78
CA LYS A 41 9.56 -2.17 -8.05
C LYS A 41 9.84 -3.66 -8.27
N TYR A 42 9.21 -4.51 -7.47
CA TYR A 42 9.42 -5.96 -7.49
C TYR A 42 8.31 -6.73 -8.22
N ASN A 43 7.41 -6.04 -8.90
CA ASN A 43 6.24 -6.60 -9.59
C ASN A 43 5.44 -7.58 -8.69
N LEU A 44 5.28 -7.23 -7.42
CA LEU A 44 4.56 -8.04 -6.43
C LEU A 44 3.07 -7.77 -6.52
N ILE A 45 2.28 -8.84 -6.57
CA ILE A 45 0.83 -8.79 -6.52
C ILE A 45 0.38 -9.56 -5.29
N SER A 46 -0.13 -8.83 -4.30
CA SER A 46 -0.69 -9.40 -3.07
C SER A 46 -1.81 -8.51 -2.54
N GLN A 47 -2.64 -9.04 -1.65
CA GLN A 47 -3.70 -8.27 -1.00
C GLN A 47 -3.13 -7.06 -0.23
N ASP A 48 -1.94 -7.21 0.34
CA ASP A 48 -1.22 -6.13 1.03
C ASP A 48 -0.83 -5.00 0.06
N CYS A 49 -0.35 -5.36 -1.15
CA CYS A 49 -0.08 -4.40 -2.21
C CYS A 49 -1.35 -3.67 -2.67
N ILE A 50 -2.47 -4.39 -2.81
CA ILE A 50 -3.76 -3.82 -3.18
C ILE A 50 -4.25 -2.84 -2.12
N ASN A 51 -4.16 -3.21 -0.83
CA ASN A 51 -4.59 -2.38 0.28
C ASN A 51 -3.77 -1.08 0.37
N ALA A 52 -2.46 -1.17 0.21
CA ALA A 52 -1.58 -0.01 0.17
C ALA A 52 -1.86 0.91 -1.04
N TYR A 53 -2.08 0.31 -2.21
CA TYR A 53 -2.31 1.05 -3.46
C TYR A 53 -3.59 1.89 -3.43
N LYS A 54 -4.68 1.36 -2.83
CA LYS A 54 -5.95 2.10 -2.67
C LYS A 54 -5.74 3.45 -1.97
N ILE A 55 -4.98 3.46 -0.87
CA ILE A 55 -4.72 4.68 -0.10
C ILE A 55 -3.78 5.64 -0.86
N ALA A 56 -2.79 5.10 -1.57
CA ALA A 56 -1.86 5.91 -2.35
C ALA A 56 -2.57 6.69 -3.47
N ILE A 57 -3.49 6.06 -4.21
CA ILE A 57 -4.29 6.71 -5.25
C ILE A 57 -5.18 7.79 -4.65
N GLU A 58 -5.95 7.47 -3.60
CA GLU A 58 -6.85 8.44 -2.97
C GLU A 58 -6.09 9.73 -2.64
N LYS A 59 -4.91 9.63 -2.04
CA LYS A 59 -4.08 10.78 -1.70
C LYS A 59 -3.64 11.60 -2.93
N GLU A 60 -3.28 10.94 -4.03
CA GLU A 60 -2.91 11.63 -5.27
C GLU A 60 -4.11 12.37 -5.90
N GLU A 61 -5.29 11.75 -5.89
CA GLU A 61 -6.53 12.38 -6.36
C GLU A 61 -6.92 13.60 -5.53
N TRP A 62 -6.81 13.51 -4.20
CA TRP A 62 -7.05 14.64 -3.30
C TRP A 62 -6.09 15.80 -3.56
N LYS A 63 -4.80 15.51 -3.75
CA LYS A 63 -3.78 16.53 -4.05
C LYS A 63 -4.07 17.22 -5.38
N SER A 64 -4.40 16.44 -6.41
CA SER A 64 -4.73 16.99 -7.74
C SER A 64 -5.96 17.90 -7.70
N LYS A 65 -7.02 17.51 -6.97
CA LYS A 65 -8.21 18.35 -6.77
C LYS A 65 -7.88 19.67 -6.04
N LEU A 66 -7.03 19.61 -5.02
CA LEU A 66 -6.61 20.80 -4.29
C LEU A 66 -5.85 21.77 -5.19
N GLU A 67 -4.89 21.26 -5.98
CA GLU A 67 -4.11 22.06 -6.94
C GLU A 67 -5.01 22.72 -8.01
N GLN A 68 -6.01 21.98 -8.52
CA GLN A 68 -7.00 22.53 -9.46
C GLN A 68 -7.85 23.65 -8.86
N ASN A 69 -8.26 23.52 -7.60
CA ASN A 69 -9.06 24.54 -6.92
C ASN A 69 -8.25 25.81 -6.65
N ILE A 70 -6.99 25.67 -6.20
CA ILE A 70 -6.08 26.81 -6.00
C ILE A 70 -5.88 27.55 -7.34
N SER A 71 -5.63 26.82 -8.43
CA SER A 71 -5.46 27.44 -9.75
C SER A 71 -6.71 28.18 -10.24
N LYS A 72 -7.92 27.72 -9.90
CA LYS A 72 -9.17 28.41 -10.27
C LYS A 72 -9.35 29.70 -9.47
N GLU A 73 -9.03 29.68 -8.18
CA GLU A 73 -9.15 30.84 -7.29
C GLU A 73 -8.13 31.94 -7.63
N THR A 74 -6.91 31.56 -8.00
CA THR A 74 -5.90 32.52 -8.48
C THR A 74 -6.32 33.16 -9.81
N ASN A 75 -7.00 32.42 -10.69
CA ASN A 75 -7.45 32.91 -11.99
C ASN A 75 -8.78 33.69 -11.93
N SER A 76 -9.52 33.64 -10.82
CA SER A 76 -10.76 34.42 -10.61
C SER A 76 -10.52 35.73 -9.86
N THR A 77 -9.30 35.96 -9.37
CA THR A 77 -8.92 37.14 -8.56
C THR A 77 -8.13 38.18 -9.38
N PHE A 78 -7.92 37.92 -10.68
CA PHE A 78 -7.41 38.86 -11.69
C PHE A 78 -8.48 39.08 -12.76
#